data_AF-A0AAU9XIY6-F1
#
_entry.id   AF-A0AAU9XIY6-F1
#
_cell.length_a   1.000
_cell.length_b   1.000
_cell.length_c   1.000
_cell.angle_alpha   90.00
_cell.angle_beta   90.00
_cell.angle_gamma   90.00
#
_symmetry.space_group_name_H-M   'P 1'
#
loop_
_entity.id
_entity.type
_entity.pdbx_description
1 polymer ?
#
loop_
_entity_poly.entity_id
_entity_poly.type
_entity_poly.pdbx_seq_one_letter_code
_entity_poly.pdbx_strand_id
1 'polypeptide(L)'
;MGWALKSSRTQRNRRTESQKQYLTAVFQTGEQTGHKAVPNNVSKLMRKVRNADGSFTFDASSYLTSQQVASFFSRLVAKKVVPVQYEEDEDEYEGETERMQEQSIQDLSTKIMVEISLQHPIMYDTHNICE
;
A
#
# COMPACT_ATOMS: atom_id res chain seq x y z
N MET A 1 19.93 -14.09 -16.65
CA MET A 1 18.56 -13.68 -17.05
C MET A 1 17.91 -12.99 -15.86
N GLY A 2 17.94 -11.67 -15.81
CA GLY A 2 17.43 -10.88 -14.69
C GLY A 2 15.91 -10.72 -14.75
N TRP A 3 15.23 -11.03 -13.65
CA TRP A 3 13.78 -10.93 -13.48
C TRP A 3 13.29 -9.52 -13.13
N ALA A 4 14.15 -8.51 -13.20
CA ALA A 4 13.75 -7.13 -12.94
C ALA A 4 13.16 -6.53 -14.22
N LEU A 5 11.85 -6.72 -14.41
CA LEU A 5 11.09 -5.87 -15.34
C LEU A 5 11.31 -4.43 -14.90
N LYS A 6 11.75 -3.57 -15.83
CA LYS A 6 11.80 -2.12 -15.63
C LYS A 6 10.41 -1.74 -15.14
N SER A 7 10.28 -1.25 -13.91
CA SER A 7 8.96 -0.90 -13.37
C SER A 7 8.39 0.15 -14.31
N SER A 8 7.45 -0.24 -15.20
CA SER A 8 6.62 0.75 -15.87
C SER A 8 6.00 1.53 -14.72
N ARG A 9 6.26 2.83 -14.67
CA ARG A 9 5.68 3.73 -13.68
C ARG A 9 4.18 3.64 -13.88
N THR A 10 3.56 2.65 -13.22
CA THR A 10 2.13 2.41 -13.29
C THR A 10 1.59 3.72 -12.76
N GLN A 11 0.92 4.48 -13.62
CA GLN A 11 0.18 5.65 -13.20
C GLN A 11 -0.83 5.11 -12.21
N ARG A 12 -0.47 5.10 -10.92
CA ARG A 12 -1.42 4.88 -9.85
C ARG A 12 -2.44 5.96 -10.08
N ASN A 13 -3.67 5.56 -10.39
CA ASN A 13 -4.77 6.50 -10.48
C ASN A 13 -4.90 7.10 -9.08
N ARG A 14 -4.30 8.28 -8.94
CA ARG A 14 -4.34 9.11 -7.75
C ARG A 14 -5.80 9.28 -7.38
N ARG A 15 -6.14 8.94 -6.14
CA ARG A 15 -7.53 9.11 -5.70
C ARG A 15 -7.90 10.58 -5.73
N THR A 16 -9.10 10.86 -6.22
CA THR A 16 -9.62 12.23 -6.18
C THR A 16 -9.91 12.62 -4.75
N GLU A 17 -9.83 13.92 -4.47
CA GLU A 17 -10.09 14.46 -3.13
C GLU A 17 -11.50 14.09 -2.64
N SER A 18 -12.49 14.12 -3.52
CA SER A 18 -13.86 13.70 -3.22
C SER A 18 -13.97 12.23 -2.78
N GLN A 19 -13.17 11.32 -3.36
CA GLN A 19 -13.13 9.92 -2.96
C GLN A 19 -12.52 9.76 -1.57
N LYS A 20 -11.42 10.49 -1.29
CA LYS A 20 -10.74 10.45 0.00
C LYS A 20 -11.67 10.94 1.11
N GLN A 21 -12.29 12.10 0.92
CA GLN A 21 -13.23 12.68 1.89
C GLN A 21 -14.40 11.74 2.20
N TYR A 22 -15.03 11.16 1.17
CA TYR A 22 -16.12 10.22 1.36
C TYR A 22 -15.69 8.97 2.14
N LEU A 23 -14.57 8.35 1.76
CA LEU A 23 -14.10 7.14 2.43
C LEU A 23 -13.69 7.41 3.88
N THR A 24 -13.05 8.55 4.15
CA THR A 24 -12.70 8.97 5.51
C THR A 24 -13.94 9.21 6.36
N ALA A 25 -14.97 9.87 5.83
CA ALA A 25 -16.24 10.07 6.53
C ALA A 25 -16.94 8.74 6.87
N VAL A 26 -16.99 7.81 5.91
CA VAL A 26 -17.53 6.46 6.13
C VAL A 26 -16.75 5.70 7.19
N PHE A 27 -15.42 5.80 7.15
CA PHE A 27 -14.54 5.16 8.13
C PHE A 27 -14.79 5.71 9.55
N GLN A 28 -14.77 7.04 9.71
CA GLN A 28 -15.04 7.70 10.99
C GLN A 28 -16.43 7.40 11.54
N THR A 29 -17.44 7.35 10.66
CA THR A 29 -18.81 6.95 11.06
C THR A 29 -18.82 5.51 11.61
N GLY A 30 -18.09 4.59 10.97
CA GLY A 30 -17.94 3.23 11.46
C GLY A 30 -17.21 3.14 12.81
N GLU A 31 -16.24 4.01 13.04
CA GLU A 31 -15.55 4.10 14.35
C GLU A 31 -16.47 4.63 15.45
N GLN A 32 -17.20 5.72 15.18
CA GLN A 32 -18.13 6.32 16.15
C GLN A 32 -19.28 5.38 16.51
N THR A 33 -19.77 4.61 15.54
CA THR A 33 -20.87 3.65 15.74
C THR A 33 -20.39 2.29 16.23
N GLY A 34 -19.07 2.02 16.22
CA GLY A 34 -18.48 0.70 16.49
C GLY A 34 -18.75 -0.35 15.40
N HIS A 35 -19.40 0.02 14.29
CA HIS A 35 -19.77 -0.90 13.22
C HIS A 35 -18.91 -0.64 11.98
N LYS A 36 -17.94 -1.53 11.73
CA LYS A 36 -17.03 -1.42 10.59
C LYS A 36 -17.78 -1.48 9.26
N ALA A 37 -17.57 -0.47 8.41
CA ALA A 37 -18.12 -0.44 7.07
C ALA A 37 -17.52 -1.56 6.20
N VAL A 38 -18.37 -2.35 5.55
CA VAL A 38 -17.95 -3.46 4.67
C VAL A 38 -17.51 -2.88 3.32
N PRO A 39 -16.26 -3.12 2.85
CA PRO A 39 -15.73 -2.50 1.63
C PRO A 39 -16.57 -2.74 0.36
N ASN A 40 -17.18 -3.92 0.23
CA ASN A 40 -18.07 -4.23 -0.89
C ASN A 40 -19.35 -3.37 -0.86
N ASN A 41 -19.90 -3.12 0.34
CA ASN A 41 -21.06 -2.25 0.49
C ASN A 41 -20.70 -0.81 0.20
N VAL A 42 -19.54 -0.34 0.67
CA VAL A 42 -19.06 1.03 0.40
C VAL A 42 -18.87 1.27 -1.10
N SER A 43 -18.25 0.32 -1.82
CA SER A 43 -18.10 0.39 -3.29
C SER A 43 -19.45 0.49 -4.02
N LYS A 44 -20.46 -0.28 -3.57
CA LYS A 44 -21.82 -0.18 -4.12
C LYS A 44 -22.50 1.13 -3.75
N LEU A 45 -22.30 1.61 -2.53
CA LEU A 45 -22.87 2.86 -2.02
C LEU A 45 -22.33 4.06 -2.79
N MET A 46 -21.05 4.07 -3.18
CA MET A 46 -20.46 5.13 -4.02
C MET A 46 -21.29 5.44 -5.27
N ARG A 47 -21.94 4.43 -5.86
CA ARG A 47 -22.80 4.60 -7.06
C ARG A 47 -24.15 5.25 -6.76
N LYS A 48 -24.52 5.32 -5.49
CA LYS A 48 -25.81 5.82 -5.00
C LYS A 48 -25.68 7.12 -4.20
N VAL A 49 -24.46 7.53 -3.87
CA VAL A 49 -24.24 8.77 -3.12
C VAL A 49 -24.67 9.95 -3.98
N ARG A 50 -25.45 10.84 -3.36
CA ARG A 50 -25.94 12.07 -3.98
C ARG A 50 -25.50 13.28 -3.18
N ASN A 51 -25.23 14.38 -3.88
CA ASN A 51 -25.01 15.70 -3.29
C ASN A 51 -26.34 16.26 -2.77
N ALA A 52 -26.27 17.36 -2.02
CA ALA A 52 -27.45 18.10 -1.55
C ALA A 52 -28.38 18.51 -2.72
N ASP A 53 -27.81 18.78 -3.89
CA ASP A 53 -28.53 19.14 -5.12
C ASP A 53 -29.17 17.94 -5.84
N GLY A 54 -29.04 16.72 -5.28
CA GLY A 54 -29.60 15.48 -5.85
C GLY A 54 -28.80 14.87 -7.00
N SER A 55 -27.72 15.52 -7.46
CA SER A 55 -26.77 14.99 -8.44
C SER A 55 -25.90 13.88 -7.84
N PHE A 56 -25.39 12.96 -8.68
CA PHE A 56 -24.43 11.95 -8.23
C PHE A 56 -23.10 12.60 -7.82
N THR A 57 -22.54 12.16 -6.70
CA THR A 57 -21.25 12.71 -6.22
C THR A 57 -20.05 12.20 -7.01
N PHE A 58 -20.19 11.04 -7.64
CA PHE A 58 -19.12 10.33 -8.34
C PHE A 58 -19.58 9.94 -9.74
N ASP A 59 -18.70 10.15 -10.72
CA ASP A 59 -18.86 9.61 -12.07
C ASP A 59 -18.47 8.12 -12.12
N ALA A 60 -18.95 7.39 -13.12
CA ALA A 60 -18.67 5.97 -13.31
C ALA A 60 -17.18 5.64 -13.42
N SER A 61 -16.38 6.54 -14.00
CA SER A 61 -14.92 6.44 -14.07
C SER A 61 -14.23 6.54 -12.70
N SER A 62 -14.91 7.15 -11.72
CA SER A 62 -14.39 7.43 -10.38
C SER A 62 -14.88 6.43 -9.31
N TYR A 63 -15.54 5.34 -9.71
CA TYR A 63 -15.94 4.31 -8.76
C TYR A 63 -14.76 3.46 -8.31
N LEU A 64 -14.65 3.26 -6.99
CA LEU A 64 -13.63 2.40 -6.42
C LEU A 64 -14.12 0.97 -6.28
N THR A 65 -13.22 0.02 -6.50
CA THR A 65 -13.46 -1.41 -6.24
C THR A 65 -13.45 -1.70 -4.75
N SER A 66 -14.05 -2.82 -4.35
CA SER A 66 -14.01 -3.29 -2.96
C SER A 66 -12.58 -3.43 -2.43
N GLN A 67 -11.66 -3.91 -3.27
CA GLN A 67 -10.24 -4.06 -2.91
C GLN A 67 -9.56 -2.70 -2.71
N GLN A 68 -9.84 -1.71 -3.55
CA GLN A 68 -9.35 -0.35 -3.38
C GLN A 68 -9.85 0.24 -2.05
N VAL A 69 -11.14 0.13 -1.76
CA VAL A 69 -11.72 0.60 -0.49
C VAL A 69 -11.10 -0.11 0.71
N ALA A 70 -10.96 -1.43 0.66
CA ALA A 70 -10.34 -2.21 1.73
C ALA A 70 -8.89 -1.78 1.98
N SER A 71 -8.11 -1.61 0.90
CA SER A 71 -6.74 -1.10 0.96
C SER A 71 -6.68 0.29 1.63
N PHE A 72 -7.59 1.20 1.30
CA PHE A 72 -7.64 2.52 1.93
C PHE A 72 -7.93 2.44 3.43
N PHE A 73 -8.91 1.63 3.84
CA PHE A 73 -9.24 1.49 5.27
C PHE A 73 -8.11 0.86 6.07
N SER A 74 -7.41 -0.15 5.53
CA SER A 74 -6.23 -0.72 6.18
C SER A 74 -5.15 0.35 6.41
N ARG A 75 -4.95 1.26 5.45
CA ARG A 75 -3.99 2.37 5.56
C ARG A 75 -4.43 3.41 6.60
N LEU A 76 -5.71 3.77 6.64
CA LEU A 76 -6.24 4.68 7.66
C LEU A 76 -6.00 4.15 9.08
N VAL A 77 -6.16 2.84 9.28
CA VAL A 77 -5.83 2.19 10.55
C VAL A 77 -4.33 2.29 10.85
N ALA A 78 -3.46 1.99 9.88
CA ALA A 78 -2.02 2.07 10.06
C ALA A 78 -1.54 3.50 10.39
N LYS A 79 -2.12 4.53 9.75
CA LYS A 79 -1.80 5.95 10.04
C LYS A 79 -2.21 6.37 11.45
N LYS A 80 -3.24 5.77 12.05
CA LYS A 80 -3.55 6.04 13.47
C LYS A 80 -2.52 5.47 14.44
N VAL A 81 -1.82 4.41 14.03
CA VAL A 81 -0.79 3.77 14.85
C VAL A 81 0.54 4.56 14.80
N VAL A 82 0.79 5.32 13.73
CA VAL A 82 1.99 6.16 13.54
C VAL A 82 1.58 7.63 13.36
N PRO A 83 1.78 8.51 14.37
CA PRO A 83 1.29 9.88 14.31
C PRO A 83 2.15 10.74 13.38
N VAL A 84 1.87 10.71 12.07
CA VAL A 84 2.47 11.64 11.10
C VAL A 84 1.41 12.67 10.69
N GLN A 85 1.60 13.89 11.21
CA GLN A 85 0.78 15.08 10.96
C GLN A 85 1.33 15.88 9.77
N TYR A 86 1.19 15.40 8.55
CA TYR A 86 1.39 16.25 7.37
C TYR A 86 0.33 15.93 6.30
N GLU A 87 -0.42 16.96 5.89
CA GLU A 87 -1.30 17.00 4.72
C GLU A 87 -0.43 17.28 3.48
N GLU A 88 0.51 16.39 3.17
CA GLU A 88 1.28 16.43 1.92
C GLU A 88 0.85 15.28 1.01
N ASP A 89 0.93 15.51 -0.30
CA ASP A 89 0.44 14.65 -1.37
C ASP A 89 0.70 13.15 -1.11
N GLU A 90 -0.36 12.49 -0.63
CA GLU A 90 -0.39 11.11 -0.12
C GLU A 90 0.23 10.08 -1.08
N ASP A 91 0.18 10.36 -2.39
CA ASP A 91 0.67 9.49 -3.46
C ASP A 91 2.18 9.66 -3.73
N GLU A 92 2.76 10.82 -3.41
CA GLU A 92 4.20 11.10 -3.60
C GLU A 92 5.03 10.58 -2.42
N TYR A 93 4.56 10.80 -1.18
CA TYR A 93 5.17 10.25 0.04
C TYR A 93 5.05 8.71 0.12
N GLU A 94 3.98 8.12 -0.45
CA GLU A 94 3.80 6.67 -0.56
C GLU A 94 4.84 6.04 -1.50
N GLY A 95 5.18 6.72 -2.61
CA GLY A 95 6.23 6.26 -3.51
C GLY A 95 7.62 6.25 -2.87
N GLU A 96 7.90 7.21 -1.99
CA GLU A 96 9.17 7.28 -1.26
C GLU A 96 9.26 6.24 -0.14
N THR A 97 8.21 6.08 0.67
CA THR A 97 8.20 5.12 1.79
C THR A 97 8.28 3.67 1.34
N GLU A 98 7.58 3.29 0.26
CA GLU A 98 7.69 1.94 -0.31
C GLU A 98 9.10 1.67 -0.86
N ARG A 99 9.74 2.66 -1.49
CA ARG A 99 11.12 2.56 -1.96
C ARG A 99 12.10 2.34 -0.81
N MET A 100 11.92 3.06 0.29
CA MET A 100 12.74 2.88 1.50
C MET A 100 12.56 1.49 2.10
N GLN A 101 11.33 0.98 2.15
CA GLN A 101 11.05 -0.36 2.65
C GLN A 101 11.65 -1.44 1.75
N GLU A 102 11.55 -1.30 0.42
CA GLU A 102 12.16 -2.22 -0.53
C GLU A 102 13.68 -2.24 -0.40
N GLN A 103 14.33 -1.07 -0.28
CA GLN A 103 15.76 -0.96 -0.01
C GLN A 103 16.15 -1.67 1.31
N SER A 104 15.40 -1.42 2.38
CA SER A 104 15.65 -2.08 3.67
C SER A 104 15.57 -3.61 3.56
N ILE A 105 14.59 -4.14 2.82
CA ILE A 105 14.45 -5.58 2.60
C ILE A 105 15.62 -6.12 1.76
N GLN A 106 16.05 -5.39 0.72
CA GLN A 106 17.20 -5.76 -0.10
C GLN A 106 18.50 -5.78 0.74
N ASP A 107 18.72 -4.77 1.58
CA ASP A 107 19.89 -4.69 2.46
C ASP A 107 19.93 -5.84 3.48
N LEU A 108 18.79 -6.18 4.08
CA LEU A 108 18.70 -7.33 4.98
C LEU A 108 18.94 -8.65 4.25
N SER A 109 18.35 -8.81 3.07
CA SER A 109 18.51 -10.01 2.24
C SER A 109 19.98 -10.22 1.84
N THR A 110 20.65 -9.17 1.38
CA THR A 110 22.08 -9.23 1.01
C THR A 110 22.95 -9.56 2.22
N LYS A 111 22.68 -8.96 3.38
CA LYS A 111 23.40 -9.25 4.62
C LYS A 111 23.25 -10.73 5.04
N ILE A 112 22.02 -11.24 5.03
CA ILE A 112 21.74 -12.65 5.35
C ILE A 112 22.44 -13.56 4.35
N MET A 113 22.38 -13.26 3.05
CA MET A 113 23.05 -14.07 2.03
C MET A 113 24.56 -14.13 2.22
N VAL A 114 25.20 -13.04 2.64
CA VAL A 114 26.62 -13.04 2.99
C VAL A 114 26.88 -13.94 4.20
N GLU A 115 26.05 -13.83 5.24
CA GLU A 115 26.20 -14.60 6.48
C GLU A 115 26.03 -16.11 6.28
N ILE A 116 25.09 -16.53 5.44
CA ILE A 116 24.83 -17.95 5.16
C ILE A 116 25.65 -18.52 3.99
N SER A 117 26.38 -17.68 3.26
CA SER A 117 27.16 -18.13 2.11
C SER A 117 28.34 -18.98 2.53
N LEU A 118 28.61 -20.05 1.76
CA LEU A 118 29.78 -20.90 1.97
C LEU A 118 31.06 -20.09 1.69
N GLN A 119 31.85 -19.84 2.74
CA GLN A 119 33.17 -19.24 2.57
C GLN A 119 34.15 -20.30 2.10
N HIS A 120 34.75 -20.04 0.94
CA HIS A 120 35.79 -20.89 0.37
C HIS A 120 37.15 -20.49 0.95
N PRO A 121 38.10 -21.41 1.11
CA PRO A 121 38.03 -22.83 0.71
C PRO A 121 37.21 -23.72 1.67
N ILE A 122 36.49 -24.69 1.11
CA ILE A 122 35.76 -25.71 1.89
C ILE A 122 36.73 -26.85 2.17
N MET A 123 37.19 -26.94 3.41
CA MET A 123 38.16 -27.95 3.83
C MET A 123 37.47 -29.25 4.25
N TYR A 124 37.93 -30.39 3.75
CA TYR A 124 37.61 -31.71 4.25
C TYR A 124 38.90 -32.45 4.62
N ASP A 125 39.04 -32.75 5.91
CA ASP A 125 40.25 -33.31 6.50
C ASP A 125 41.48 -32.42 6.21
N THR A 126 42.30 -32.78 5.22
CA THR A 126 43.49 -32.03 4.79
C THR A 126 43.39 -31.48 3.36
N HIS A 127 42.26 -31.70 2.69
CA HIS A 127 42.07 -31.36 1.28
C HIS A 127 41.05 -30.23 1.13
N ASN A 128 41.39 -29.26 0.27
CA ASN A 128 40.47 -28.23 -0.18
C ASN A 128 39.57 -28.81 -1.27
N ILE A 129 38.26 -28.87 -1.04
CA ILE A 129 37.28 -29.42 -2.01
C ILE A 129 37.05 -28.46 -3.20
N CYS A 130 37.57 -27.24 -3.11
CA CYS A 130 37.41 -26.20 -4.12
C CYS A 130 38.58 -26.13 -5.12
N GLU A 131 39.64 -26.91 -4.90
CA GLU A 131 40.71 -27.20 -5.87
C GLU A 131 40.44 -28.51 -6.61
#